data_AF-A0AAW5SBL0-F1
#
_entry.id   AF-A0AAW5SBL0-F1
#
_cell.length_a   1.000
_cell.length_b   1.000
_cell.length_c   1.000
_cell.angle_alpha   90.00
_cell.angle_beta   90.00
_cell.angle_gamma   90.00
#
_symmetry.space_group_name_H-M   'P 1'
#
loop_
_entity.id
_entity.type
_entity.pdbx_description
1 polymer ?
#
loop_
_entity_poly.entity_id
_entity_poly.type
_entity_poly.pdbx_seq_one_letter_code
_entity_poly.pdbx_strand_id
1 'polypeptide(L)'
;MGSSKSPDAGPGGRTRSGADPQCVIPGCTDPVGHSGDTCPDCLDDFGPYLRHSDAPALARQQIADRDDAVKLALALQHQVREINQTPAALRSRPA
;
A
#
# COMPACT_ATOMS: atom_id res chain seq x y z
N MET A 1 13.40 44.29 33.85
CA MET A 1 12.45 43.34 34.46
C MET A 1 11.39 42.99 33.41
N GLY A 2 11.26 41.81 32.83
CA GLY A 2 12.10 40.65 32.71
C GLY A 2 11.64 39.98 31.41
N SER A 3 12.58 39.65 30.54
CA SER A 3 12.35 38.91 29.31
C SER A 3 11.87 37.51 29.64
N SER A 4 10.69 37.12 29.15
CA SER A 4 10.32 35.71 29.08
C SER A 4 10.47 35.24 27.64
N LYS A 5 11.69 34.77 27.40
CA LYS A 5 12.19 33.98 26.28
C LYS A 5 11.41 32.66 26.18
N SER A 6 11.13 32.23 24.94
CA SER A 6 10.57 30.92 24.57
C SER A 6 11.31 29.73 25.19
N PRO A 7 10.74 28.52 25.00
CA PRO A 7 11.57 27.53 24.33
C PRO A 7 10.87 26.98 23.08
N ASP A 8 11.62 27.09 21.99
CA ASP A 8 11.84 26.05 20.99
C ASP A 8 10.69 25.08 20.71
N ALA A 9 10.04 25.35 19.57
CA ALA A 9 9.56 24.30 18.69
C ALA A 9 10.76 23.43 18.25
N GLY A 10 11.12 22.45 19.08
CA GLY A 10 11.93 21.33 18.62
C GLY A 10 11.17 20.58 17.52
N PRO A 11 11.84 19.99 16.52
CA PRO A 11 11.20 19.11 15.57
C PRO A 11 10.79 17.85 16.33
N GLY A 12 9.57 17.88 16.87
CA GLY A 12 8.89 16.73 17.41
C GLY A 12 8.67 15.76 16.26
N GLY A 13 9.70 14.98 15.93
CA GLY A 13 9.56 13.74 15.21
C GLY A 13 8.58 12.90 16.00
N ARG A 14 7.31 12.96 15.60
CA ARG A 14 6.27 12.10 16.11
C ARG A 14 6.71 10.68 15.77
N THR A 15 7.23 9.99 16.78
CA THR A 15 7.33 8.54 16.80
C THR A 15 6.01 7.98 16.28
N ARG A 16 6.05 7.18 15.20
CA ARG A 16 4.88 6.51 14.61
C ARG A 16 4.28 5.56 15.65
N SER A 17 3.37 6.09 16.46
CA SER A 17 2.60 5.31 17.43
C SER A 17 1.41 4.69 16.71
N GLY A 18 1.59 3.46 16.23
CA GLY A 18 0.53 2.65 15.60
C GLY A 18 0.22 3.11 14.18
N ALA A 19 0.47 2.26 13.19
CA ALA A 19 0.14 2.61 11.81
C ALA A 19 -1.37 2.79 11.65
N ASP A 20 -1.81 4.04 11.53
CA ASP A 20 -3.18 4.42 11.15
C ASP A 20 -3.64 3.55 9.97
N PRO A 21 -4.91 3.11 9.94
CA PRO A 21 -5.41 2.35 8.81
C PRO A 21 -5.25 3.18 7.53
N GLN A 22 -4.84 2.50 6.46
CA GLN A 22 -4.61 3.12 5.16
C GLN A 22 -5.78 2.81 4.23
N CYS A 23 -5.95 3.67 3.22
CA CYS A 23 -6.91 3.47 2.15
C CYS A 23 -6.87 2.04 1.59
N VAL A 24 -8.04 1.44 1.37
CA VAL A 24 -8.20 0.06 0.88
C VAL A 24 -7.73 -0.13 -0.56
N ILE A 25 -7.58 0.97 -1.32
CA ILE A 25 -7.15 0.96 -2.72
C ILE A 25 -5.65 0.66 -2.79
N PRO A 26 -5.23 -0.42 -3.49
CA PRO A 26 -3.83 -0.79 -3.58
C PRO A 26 -2.95 0.36 -4.12
N GLY A 27 -1.87 0.67 -3.41
CA GLY A 27 -0.91 1.71 -3.79
C GLY A 27 -1.19 3.10 -3.23
N CYS A 28 -2.38 3.35 -2.66
CA CYS A 28 -2.67 4.55 -1.89
C CYS A 28 -2.18 4.36 -0.44
N THR A 29 -1.49 5.35 0.11
CA THR A 29 -0.97 5.31 1.50
C THR A 29 -1.69 6.27 2.44
N ASP A 30 -2.73 6.94 1.96
CA ASP A 30 -3.43 7.96 2.73
C ASP A 30 -4.13 7.34 3.94
N PRO A 31 -4.07 8.01 5.10
CA PRO A 31 -4.72 7.54 6.31
C PRO A 31 -6.25 7.65 6.17
N VAL A 32 -6.95 6.69 6.78
CA VAL A 32 -8.42 6.66 6.84
C VAL A 32 -8.89 6.41 8.27
N GLY A 33 -10.20 6.47 8.50
CA GLY A 33 -10.78 6.23 9.83
C GLY A 33 -10.74 4.75 10.22
N HIS A 34 -11.07 3.86 9.29
CA HIS A 34 -11.17 2.41 9.53
C HIS A 34 -10.52 1.60 8.42
N SER A 35 -10.10 0.37 8.76
CA SER A 35 -9.64 -0.58 7.73
C SER A 35 -10.78 -0.91 6.78
N GLY A 36 -10.49 -0.89 5.49
CA GLY A 36 -11.48 -1.13 4.44
C GLY A 36 -12.12 0.15 3.89
N ASP A 37 -11.88 1.31 4.51
CA ASP A 37 -12.32 2.60 3.99
C ASP A 37 -11.51 3.01 2.74
N THR A 38 -12.17 3.72 1.84
CA THR A 38 -11.53 4.43 0.72
C THR A 38 -11.34 5.90 1.11
N CYS A 39 -10.15 6.46 0.89
CA CYS A 39 -9.90 7.88 1.17
C CYS A 39 -10.73 8.80 0.24
N PRO A 40 -11.01 10.06 0.64
CA PRO A 40 -11.78 10.99 -0.17
C PRO A 40 -11.21 11.18 -1.59
N ASP A 41 -9.89 11.33 -1.71
CA ASP A 41 -9.23 11.54 -3.01
C ASP A 41 -9.47 10.37 -3.96
N CYS A 42 -9.37 9.12 -3.47
CA CYS A 42 -9.69 7.95 -4.27
C CYS A 42 -11.20 7.83 -4.58
N LEU A 43 -12.08 8.23 -3.66
CA LEU A 43 -13.51 8.27 -3.94
C LEU A 43 -13.82 9.26 -5.07
N ASP A 44 -13.15 10.41 -5.10
CA ASP A 44 -13.34 11.43 -6.13
C ASP A 44 -12.73 11.02 -7.47
N ASP A 45 -11.49 10.52 -7.46
CA ASP A 45 -10.76 10.13 -8.67
C ASP A 45 -11.40 8.92 -9.37
N PHE A 46 -11.78 7.89 -8.62
CA PHE A 46 -12.39 6.69 -9.18
C PHE A 46 -13.91 6.79 -9.27
N GLY A 47 -14.57 7.56 -8.40
CA GLY A 47 -16.01 7.81 -8.41
C GLY A 47 -16.86 6.58 -8.75
N PRO A 48 -17.62 6.61 -9.86
CA PRO A 48 -18.54 5.54 -10.23
C PRO A 48 -17.87 4.24 -10.68
N TYR A 49 -16.54 4.23 -10.87
CA TYR A 49 -15.79 3.01 -11.19
C TYR A 49 -15.57 2.13 -9.96
N LEU A 50 -15.70 2.69 -8.74
CA LEU A 50 -15.68 1.89 -7.53
C LEU A 50 -16.98 1.10 -7.40
N ARG A 51 -16.86 -0.21 -7.27
CA ARG A 51 -18.01 -1.06 -6.97
C ARG A 51 -18.24 -1.05 -5.47
N HIS A 52 -19.29 -0.36 -5.06
CA HIS A 52 -19.82 -0.51 -3.72
C HIS A 52 -20.47 -1.89 -3.58
N SER A 53 -20.28 -2.51 -2.41
CA SER A 53 -20.90 -3.79 -2.06
C SER A 53 -21.52 -3.68 -0.68
N ASP A 54 -22.62 -4.38 -0.45
CA ASP A 54 -23.22 -4.54 0.88
C ASP A 54 -22.41 -5.49 1.78
N ALA A 55 -21.34 -6.09 1.25
CA ALA A 55 -20.43 -6.93 2.02
C ALA A 55 -19.71 -6.08 3.10
N PRO A 56 -19.37 -6.68 4.25
CA PRO A 56 -18.59 -6.00 5.26
C PRO A 56 -17.26 -5.47 4.72
N ALA A 57 -16.85 -4.30 5.21
CA ALA A 57 -15.54 -3.74 4.92
C ALA A 57 -14.42 -4.74 5.29
N LEU A 58 -13.37 -4.77 4.48
CA LEU A 58 -12.24 -5.66 4.72
C LEU A 58 -11.49 -5.25 6.00
N ALA A 59 -11.31 -6.21 6.90
CA ALA A 59 -10.43 -6.07 8.04
C ALA A 59 -8.97 -5.94 7.58
N ARG A 60 -8.14 -5.32 8.43
CA ARG A 60 -6.70 -5.13 8.16
C ARG A 60 -5.99 -6.41 7.72
N GLN A 61 -6.27 -7.53 8.38
CA GLN A 61 -5.66 -8.81 8.03
C GLN A 61 -6.10 -9.29 6.64
N GLN A 62 -7.38 -9.15 6.29
CA GLN A 62 -7.89 -9.56 4.99
C GLN A 62 -7.30 -8.70 3.85
N ILE A 63 -7.05 -7.41 4.12
CA ILE A 63 -6.34 -6.52 3.20
C ILE A 63 -4.90 -7.00 3.02
N ALA A 64 -4.18 -7.29 4.11
CA ALA A 64 -2.82 -7.81 4.05
C ALA A 64 -2.73 -9.13 3.27
N ASP A 65 -3.63 -10.08 3.56
CA ASP A 65 -3.69 -11.38 2.87
C ASP A 65 -3.93 -11.22 1.36
N ARG A 66 -4.87 -10.33 0.99
CA ARG A 66 -5.13 -9.99 -0.41
C ARG A 66 -3.89 -9.42 -1.09
N ASP A 67 -3.24 -8.45 -0.45
CA ASP A 67 -2.11 -7.74 -1.03
C ASP A 67 -0.90 -8.68 -1.18
N ASP A 68 -0.67 -9.58 -0.23
CA ASP A 68 0.41 -10.57 -0.29
C ASP A 68 0.15 -11.63 -1.36
N ALA A 69 -1.09 -12.08 -1.52
CA ALA A 69 -1.47 -12.98 -2.61
C ALA A 69 -1.22 -12.35 -4.00
N VAL A 70 -1.55 -11.06 -4.16
CA VAL A 70 -1.32 -10.32 -5.41
C VAL A 70 0.19 -10.15 -5.67
N LYS A 71 0.98 -9.77 -4.65
CA LYS A 71 2.44 -9.64 -4.78
C LYS A 71 3.07 -10.96 -5.22
N LEU A 72 2.66 -12.08 -4.60
CA LEU A 72 3.15 -13.41 -4.95
C LEU A 72 2.80 -13.76 -6.40
N ALA A 73 1.54 -13.58 -6.80
CA ALA A 73 1.10 -13.87 -8.16
C ALA A 73 1.86 -13.03 -9.20
N LEU A 74 2.06 -11.74 -8.93
CA LEU A 74 2.80 -10.85 -9.81
C LEU A 74 4.28 -11.28 -9.92
N ALA A 75 4.93 -11.60 -8.80
CA ALA A 75 6.31 -12.09 -8.78
C ALA A 75 6.48 -13.37 -9.62
N LEU A 76 5.54 -14.31 -9.53
CA LEU A 76 5.54 -15.52 -10.35
C LEU A 76 5.36 -15.21 -11.84
N GLN A 77 4.46 -14.28 -12.19
CA GLN A 77 4.27 -13.85 -13.58
C GLN A 77 5.54 -13.22 -14.17
N HIS A 78 6.25 -12.40 -13.39
CA HIS A 78 7.53 -11.82 -13.80
C HIS A 78 8.57 -12.92 -14.07
N GLN A 79 8.71 -13.89 -13.18
CA GLN A 79 9.64 -15.02 -13.37
C GLN A 79 9.31 -15.82 -14.64
N VAL A 80 8.04 -16.15 -14.88
CA VAL A 80 7.63 -16.89 -16.08
C VAL A 80 7.90 -16.07 -17.35
N ARG A 81 7.63 -14.76 -17.33
CA ARG A 81 7.96 -13.86 -18.45
C ARG A 81 9.46 -13.81 -18.71
N GLU A 82 10.28 -13.64 -17.67
CA GLU A 82 11.74 -13.62 -17.77
C GLU A 82 12.28 -14.93 -18.33
N ILE A 83 11.81 -16.08 -17.82
CA ILE A 83 12.14 -17.38 -18.37
C ILE A 83 11.80 -17.37 -19.86
N ASN A 84 10.54 -17.15 -20.24
CA ASN A 84 10.08 -17.20 -21.62
C ASN A 84 10.78 -16.20 -22.56
N GLN A 85 11.22 -15.05 -22.05
CA GLN A 85 11.98 -14.04 -22.79
C GLN A 85 13.48 -14.39 -22.90
N THR A 86 14.00 -15.25 -22.03
CA THR A 86 15.38 -15.74 -22.13
C THR A 86 15.52 -16.55 -23.42
N PRO A 87 16.33 -16.09 -24.40
CA PRO A 87 16.53 -16.80 -25.65
C PRO A 87 16.99 -18.24 -25.39
N ALA A 88 16.45 -19.21 -26.12
CA ALA A 88 16.81 -20.62 -26.00
C ALA A 88 18.34 -20.86 -26.10
N ALA A 89 19.04 -19.98 -26.83
CA ALA A 89 20.50 -20.00 -26.98
C ALA A 89 21.29 -19.67 -25.68
N LEU A 90 20.71 -18.95 -24.71
CA LEU A 90 21.36 -18.67 -23.41
C LEU A 90 21.06 -19.74 -22.34
N ARG A 91 20.07 -20.60 -22.58
CA ARG A 91 19.69 -21.70 -21.67
C ARG A 91 20.54 -22.97 -21.86
N SER A 92 21.40 -23.00 -22.88
CA SER A 92 22.26 -24.13 -23.23
C SER A 92 23.73 -23.79 -23.00
N ARG A 93 24.17 -23.75 -21.74
CA ARG A 93 25.60 -23.78 -21.37
C ARG A 93 25.99 -25.21 -21.00
N PRO A 94 26.88 -25.89 -21.75
CA PRO A 94 27.51 -27.11 -21.24
C PRO A 94 28.50 -26.78 -20.13
N ALA A 95 28.68 -27.75 -19.22
CA ALA A 95 29.63 -27.73 -18.11
C ALA A 95 31.09 -27.80 -18.58
#